data_AF-A0A3D5B9T5-F1
#
_entry.id   AF-A0A3D5B9T5-F1
#
_cell.length_a   1.000
_cell.length_b   1.000
_cell.length_c   1.000
_cell.angle_alpha   90.00
_cell.angle_beta   90.00
_cell.angle_gamma   90.00
#
_symmetry.space_group_name_H-M   'P 1'
#
loop_
_entity.id
_entity.type
_entity.pdbx_description
1 polymer ?
#
loop_
_entity_poly.entity_id
_entity_poly.type
_entity_poly.pdbx_seq_one_letter_code
_entity_poly.pdbx_strand_id
1 'polypeptide(L)'
;MFAKILHGQFELKEMFWKYGVWGEFLITFILYLFRIFLIHKLDGLKLGEYYRTVFSFINMDNTMLFLTITYFTILAFLTFYSIILVMGIWRSSAEYDKSVWLRHLARIFILVVVFFAFKTVL
;
A
#
# COMPACT_ATOMS: atom_id res chain seq x y z
N MET A 1 10.78 12.82 -5.06
CA MET A 1 11.19 11.64 -4.27
C MET A 1 10.83 10.33 -4.95
N PHE A 2 9.55 10.09 -5.30
CA PHE A 2 9.11 8.89 -6.01
C PHE A 2 9.84 8.61 -7.33
N ALA A 3 10.15 9.65 -8.13
CA ALA A 3 10.96 9.48 -9.34
C ALA A 3 12.35 8.88 -9.03
N LYS A 4 13.00 9.30 -7.93
CA LYS A 4 14.32 8.77 -7.53
C LYS A 4 14.23 7.28 -7.14
N ILE A 5 13.14 6.90 -6.44
CA ILE A 5 12.84 5.49 -6.11
C ILE A 5 12.62 4.70 -7.41
N LEU A 6 11.76 5.20 -8.31
CA LEU A 6 11.45 4.56 -9.59
C LEU A 6 12.69 4.35 -10.45
N HIS A 7 13.62 5.31 -10.47
CA HIS A 7 14.87 5.21 -11.21
C HIS A 7 15.95 4.38 -10.50
N GLY A 8 15.69 3.89 -9.28
CA GLY A 8 16.65 3.06 -8.55
C GLY A 8 17.91 3.79 -8.09
N GLN A 9 17.87 5.12 -7.99
CA GLN A 9 19.06 5.96 -7.71
C GLN A 9 19.60 5.83 -6.27
N PHE A 10 18.95 5.04 -5.43
CA PHE A 10 19.36 4.78 -4.05
C PHE A 10 20.06 3.42 -3.96
N GLU A 11 20.92 3.26 -2.96
CA GLU A 11 21.54 1.97 -2.67
C GLU A 11 20.47 0.90 -2.39
N LEU A 12 20.74 -0.34 -2.81
CA LEU A 12 19.83 -1.47 -2.62
C LEU A 12 19.40 -1.64 -1.15
N LYS A 13 20.32 -1.43 -0.21
CA LYS A 13 20.03 -1.53 1.23
C LYS A 13 18.99 -0.49 1.67
N GLU A 14 19.13 0.76 1.23
CA GLU A 14 18.21 1.84 1.58
C GLU A 14 16.85 1.63 0.88
N MET A 15 16.85 1.27 -0.41
CA MET A 15 15.65 0.92 -1.17
C MET A 15 14.86 -0.19 -0.50
N PHE A 16 15.54 -1.25 -0.07
CA PHE A 16 14.90 -2.41 0.52
C PHE A 16 14.34 -2.12 1.92
N TRP A 17 15.15 -1.61 2.84
CA TRP A 17 14.75 -1.46 4.24
C TRP A 17 13.86 -0.24 4.47
N LYS A 18 14.35 0.95 4.09
CA LYS A 18 13.71 2.22 4.43
C LYS A 18 12.46 2.46 3.60
N TYR A 19 12.56 2.22 2.30
CA TYR A 19 11.44 2.45 1.39
C TYR A 19 10.59 1.19 1.23
N GLY A 20 11.20 0.02 1.08
CA GLY A 20 10.46 -1.22 0.92
C GLY A 20 9.74 -1.63 2.19
N VAL A 21 10.47 -2.17 3.16
CA VAL A 21 9.87 -2.74 4.37
C VAL A 21 9.16 -1.67 5.21
N TRP A 22 9.86 -0.60 5.59
CA TRP A 22 9.28 0.43 6.46
C TRP A 22 8.22 1.29 5.76
N GLY A 23 8.41 1.63 4.49
CA GLY A 23 7.45 2.40 3.72
C GLY A 23 6.14 1.64 3.50
N GLU A 24 6.21 0.39 3.04
CA GLU A 24 5.03 -0.47 2.88
C GLU A 24 4.33 -0.71 4.21
N PHE A 25 5.08 -1.00 5.27
CA PHE A 25 4.52 -1.22 6.60
C PHE A 25 3.74 0.00 7.09
N LEU A 26 4.29 1.20 6.97
CA LEU A 26 3.65 2.43 7.46
C LEU A 26 2.34 2.72 6.71
N ILE A 27 2.36 2.61 5.37
CA ILE A 27 1.16 2.86 4.55
C ILE A 27 0.08 1.81 4.85
N THR A 28 0.48 0.54 4.93
CA THR A 28 -0.42 -0.59 5.27
C THR A 28 -1.03 -0.39 6.66
N PHE A 29 -0.24 0.01 7.64
CA PHE A 29 -0.71 0.26 9.01
C PHE A 29 -1.76 1.40 9.04
N ILE A 30 -1.50 2.51 8.35
CA ILE A 30 -2.47 3.61 8.26
C ILE A 30 -3.76 3.14 7.58
N LEU A 31 -3.65 2.42 6.46
CA LEU A 31 -4.81 1.89 5.73
C LEU A 31 -5.62 0.92 6.60
N TYR A 32 -4.95 0.08 7.38
CA TYR A 32 -5.57 -0.86 8.32
C TYR A 32 -6.34 -0.15 9.44
N LEU A 33 -5.81 0.96 9.98
CA LEU A 33 -6.56 1.77 10.96
C LEU A 33 -7.84 2.35 10.37
N PHE A 34 -7.78 2.92 9.17
CA PHE A 34 -8.97 3.43 8.47
C PHE A 34 -9.97 2.32 8.17
N ARG A 35 -9.50 1.12 7.83
CA ARG A 35 -10.35 -0.06 7.64
C ARG A 35 -11.10 -0.42 8.92
N ILE A 36 -10.44 -0.40 10.08
CA ILE A 36 -11.09 -0.68 11.37
C ILE A 36 -12.20 0.35 11.63
N PHE A 37 -11.92 1.64 11.47
CA PHE A 37 -12.94 2.68 11.65
C PHE A 37 -14.12 2.51 10.70
N LEU A 38 -13.84 2.16 9.44
CA LEU A 38 -14.84 1.94 8.42
C LEU A 38 -15.70 0.70 8.72
N ILE A 39 -15.11 -0.41 9.15
CA ILE A 39 -15.84 -1.63 9.55
C ILE A 39 -16.71 -1.36 10.78
N HIS A 40 -16.18 -0.64 11.77
CA HIS A 40 -16.93 -0.29 12.96
C HIS A 40 -18.15 0.58 12.62
N LYS A 41 -17.99 1.50 11.67
CA LYS A 41 -19.07 2.38 11.20
C LYS A 41 -20.10 1.66 10.32
N LEU A 42 -19.70 0.62 9.61
CA LEU A 42 -20.58 -0.22 8.80
C LEU A 42 -21.51 -1.13 9.62
N ASP A 43 -21.22 -1.33 10.91
CA ASP A 43 -22.04 -2.13 11.83
C ASP A 43 -22.43 -3.52 11.28
N GLY A 44 -21.45 -4.20 10.66
CA GLY A 44 -21.62 -5.54 10.09
C GLY A 44 -22.19 -5.59 8.66
N LEU A 45 -22.59 -4.45 8.07
CA LEU A 45 -22.93 -4.37 6.65
C LEU A 45 -21.69 -4.43 5.77
N LYS A 46 -21.81 -4.98 4.56
CA LYS A 46 -20.76 -4.83 3.55
C LYS A 46 -20.80 -3.40 3.00
N LEU A 47 -19.64 -2.85 2.65
CA LEU A 47 -19.53 -1.51 2.06
C LEU A 47 -20.47 -1.34 0.84
N GLY A 48 -20.51 -2.33 -0.05
CA GLY A 48 -21.37 -2.30 -1.24
C GLY A 48 -22.87 -2.40 -0.92
N GLU A 49 -23.24 -3.05 0.18
CA GLU A 49 -24.63 -3.11 0.65
C GLU A 49 -25.04 -1.75 1.23
N TYR A 50 -24.19 -1.15 2.08
CA TYR A 50 -24.42 0.18 2.64
C TYR A 50 -24.72 1.23 1.55
N TYR A 51 -23.90 1.29 0.50
CA TYR A 51 -24.09 2.25 -0.59
C TYR A 51 -25.28 1.96 -1.51
N ARG A 52 -25.82 0.74 -1.47
CA ARG A 52 -27.02 0.37 -2.27
C ARG A 52 -28.32 0.57 -1.50
N THR A 53 -28.34 0.28 -0.20
CA THR A 53 -29.58 0.19 0.58
C THR A 53 -29.78 1.33 1.58
N VAL A 54 -28.70 1.85 2.15
CA VAL A 54 -28.75 2.83 3.25
C VAL A 54 -28.37 4.23 2.78
N PHE A 55 -27.50 4.34 1.78
CA PHE A 55 -27.03 5.63 1.30
C PHE A 55 -28.17 6.45 0.68
N SER A 56 -28.41 7.64 1.26
CA SER A 56 -29.31 8.65 0.74
C SER A 56 -28.52 9.92 0.45
N PHE A 57 -28.63 10.44 -0.78
CA PHE A 57 -28.02 11.72 -1.17
C PHE A 57 -28.57 12.91 -0.37
N ILE A 58 -29.78 12.78 0.19
CA ILE A 58 -30.45 13.85 0.93
C ILE A 58 -30.01 13.88 2.39
N ASN A 59 -29.77 12.72 3.01
CA ASN A 59 -29.29 12.57 4.39
C ASN A 59 -27.95 11.82 4.40
N MET A 60 -26.92 12.46 3.84
CA MET A 60 -25.61 11.84 3.67
C MET A 60 -24.86 11.75 5.00
N ASP A 61 -24.45 10.53 5.39
CA ASP A 61 -23.49 10.37 6.49
C ASP A 61 -22.09 10.82 6.00
N ASN A 62 -21.78 12.09 6.24
CA ASN A 62 -20.52 12.72 5.87
C ASN A 62 -19.30 11.97 6.45
N THR A 63 -19.45 11.34 7.62
CA THR A 63 -18.36 10.59 8.25
C THR A 63 -18.08 9.31 7.48
N MET A 64 -19.14 8.58 7.09
CA MET A 64 -18.99 7.35 6.32
C MET A 64 -18.42 7.60 4.93
N LEU A 65 -18.88 8.68 4.28
CA LEU A 65 -18.34 9.09 2.99
C LEU A 65 -16.88 9.53 3.08
N PHE A 66 -16.52 10.31 4.10
CA PHE A 66 -15.13 10.69 4.35
C PHE A 66 -14.25 9.47 4.55
N LEU A 67 -14.62 8.55 5.46
CA LEU A 67 -13.86 7.32 5.72
C LEU A 67 -13.69 6.47 4.46
N THR A 68 -14.74 6.35 3.65
CA THR A 68 -14.69 5.55 2.42
C THR A 68 -13.77 6.18 1.38
N ILE A 69 -13.87 7.50 1.14
CA ILE A 69 -13.00 8.20 0.19
C ILE A 69 -11.55 8.15 0.66
N THR A 70 -11.30 8.39 1.95
CA THR A 70 -9.95 8.32 2.52
C THR A 70 -9.37 6.92 2.40
N TYR A 71 -10.15 5.88 2.72
CA TYR A 71 -9.74 4.48 2.58
C TYR A 71 -9.33 4.15 1.13
N PHE A 72 -10.17 4.47 0.15
CA PHE A 72 -9.84 4.22 -1.27
C PHE A 72 -8.67 5.07 -1.78
N THR A 73 -8.52 6.30 -1.30
CA THR A 73 -7.39 7.16 -1.66
C THR A 73 -6.07 6.58 -1.16
N ILE A 74 -6.03 6.10 0.09
CA ILE A 74 -4.84 5.46 0.66
C ILE A 74 -4.57 4.12 -0.02
N LEU A 75 -5.60 3.34 -0.36
CA LEU A 75 -5.44 2.09 -1.12
C LEU A 75 -4.85 2.34 -2.52
N ALA A 76 -5.32 3.38 -3.22
CA ALA A 76 -4.75 3.79 -4.49
C ALA A 76 -3.29 4.24 -4.35
N PHE A 77 -2.98 5.00 -3.29
CA PHE A 77 -1.62 5.42 -2.98
C PHE A 77 -0.71 4.22 -2.66
N LEU A 78 -1.16 3.26 -1.86
CA LEU A 78 -0.45 2.00 -1.59
C LEU A 78 -0.13 1.27 -2.90
N THR A 79 -1.12 1.12 -3.77
CA THR A 79 -0.95 0.46 -5.08
C THR A 79 0.10 1.15 -5.94
N PHE A 80 0.00 2.48 -6.06
CA PHE A 80 0.98 3.27 -6.80
C PHE A 80 2.38 3.15 -6.19
N TYR A 81 2.48 3.20 -4.86
CA TYR A 81 3.73 3.07 -4.13
C TYR A 81 4.39 1.71 -4.37
N SER A 82 3.66 0.62 -4.19
CA SER A 82 4.15 -0.74 -4.40
C SER A 82 4.68 -0.95 -5.82
N ILE A 83 3.96 -0.44 -6.84
CA ILE A 83 4.39 -0.52 -8.24
C ILE A 83 5.74 0.18 -8.46
N ILE A 84 5.86 1.43 -7.98
CA ILE A 84 7.11 2.20 -8.09
C ILE A 84 8.24 1.51 -7.35
N LEU A 85 7.95 0.99 -6.16
CA LEU A 85 8.93 0.39 -5.30
C LEU A 85 9.47 -0.94 -5.87
N VAL A 86 8.59 -1.80 -6.39
CA VAL A 86 9.00 -3.03 -7.09
C VAL A 86 9.88 -2.69 -8.28
N MET A 87 9.49 -1.73 -9.12
CA MET A 87 10.32 -1.28 -10.25
C MET A 87 11.67 -0.72 -9.79
N GLY A 88 11.67 0.10 -8.75
CA GLY A 88 12.86 0.71 -8.19
C GLY A 88 13.86 -0.31 -7.65
N ILE A 89 13.38 -1.30 -6.88
CA ILE A 89 14.20 -2.40 -6.36
C ILE A 89 14.68 -3.29 -7.51
N TRP A 90 13.86 -3.50 -8.54
CA TRP A 90 14.28 -4.29 -9.70
C TRP A 90 15.46 -3.66 -10.44
N ARG A 91 15.44 -2.34 -10.62
CA ARG A 91 16.51 -1.55 -11.23
C ARG A 91 17.75 -1.47 -10.33
N SER A 92 17.59 -1.04 -9.08
CA SER A 92 18.69 -0.94 -8.10
C SER A 92 19.38 -2.29 -7.85
N SER A 93 18.62 -3.38 -7.84
CA SER A 93 19.21 -4.73 -7.72
C SER A 93 19.94 -5.17 -9.00
N ALA A 94 19.56 -4.70 -10.19
CA ALA A 94 20.25 -5.04 -11.45
C ALA A 94 21.67 -4.45 -11.52
N GLU A 95 21.88 -3.29 -10.88
CA GLU A 95 23.16 -2.60 -10.75
C GLU A 95 23.98 -3.10 -9.53
N TYR A 96 23.44 -4.04 -8.74
CA TYR A 96 24.10 -4.55 -7.54
C TYR A 96 25.11 -5.65 -7.87
N ASP A 97 26.39 -5.32 -7.92
CA ASP A 97 27.45 -6.25 -8.36
C ASP A 97 28.09 -7.08 -7.24
N LYS A 98 27.76 -6.82 -5.97
CA LYS A 98 28.41 -7.52 -4.84
C LYS A 98 27.97 -8.98 -4.68
N SER A 99 26.70 -9.30 -4.98
CA SER A 99 26.18 -10.67 -4.85
C SER A 99 24.91 -10.88 -5.67
N VAL A 100 24.95 -11.92 -6.52
CA VAL A 100 23.81 -12.36 -7.33
C VAL A 100 22.68 -12.92 -6.45
N TRP A 101 23.02 -13.62 -5.38
CA TRP A 101 22.05 -14.17 -4.44
C TRP A 101 21.23 -13.07 -3.75
N LEU A 102 21.89 -12.02 -3.24
CA LEU A 102 21.22 -10.89 -2.59
C LEU A 102 20.30 -10.12 -3.56
N ARG A 103 20.69 -10.01 -4.83
CA ARG A 103 19.86 -9.42 -5.89
C ARG A 103 18.54 -10.15 -6.06
N HIS A 104 18.55 -11.48 -6.17
CA HIS A 104 17.33 -12.27 -6.31
C HIS A 104 16.49 -12.27 -5.03
N LEU A 105 17.14 -12.37 -3.87
CA LEU A 105 16.46 -12.37 -2.58
C LEU A 105 15.71 -11.06 -2.32
N ALA A 106 16.31 -9.91 -2.64
CA ALA A 106 15.65 -8.61 -2.52
C ALA A 106 14.38 -8.50 -3.40
N ARG A 107 14.44 -9.02 -4.64
CA ARG A 107 13.30 -9.03 -5.56
C ARG A 107 12.16 -9.92 -5.08
N ILE A 108 12.47 -11.13 -4.63
CA ILE A 108 11.47 -12.07 -4.12
C ILE A 108 10.84 -11.51 -2.85
N PHE A 109 11.68 -11.04 -1.91
CA PHE A 109 11.19 -10.57 -0.63
C PHE A 109 10.29 -9.34 -0.77
N ILE A 110 10.58 -8.43 -1.70
CA ILE A 110 9.69 -7.28 -1.86
C ILE A 110 8.32 -7.67 -2.44
N LEU A 111 8.26 -8.65 -3.35
CA LEU A 111 6.98 -9.18 -3.81
C LEU A 111 6.18 -9.81 -2.66
N VAL A 112 6.87 -10.50 -1.75
CA VAL A 112 6.25 -11.07 -0.54
C VAL A 112 5.72 -9.96 0.37
N VAL A 113 6.50 -8.89 0.61
CA VAL A 113 6.06 -7.75 1.43
C VAL A 113 4.82 -7.10 0.82
N VAL A 114 4.84 -6.80 -0.47
CA VAL A 114 3.68 -6.22 -1.18
C VAL A 114 2.46 -7.15 -1.09
N PHE A 115 2.64 -8.46 -1.33
CA PHE A 115 1.56 -9.43 -1.20
C PHE A 115 0.93 -9.42 0.21
N PHE A 116 1.75 -9.41 1.26
CA PHE A 116 1.25 -9.35 2.63
C PHE A 116 0.58 -8.01 2.95
N ALA A 117 1.09 -6.89 2.42
CA ALA A 117 0.47 -5.58 2.56
C ALA A 117 -0.98 -5.60 2.04
N PHE A 118 -1.18 -6.06 0.80
CA PHE A 118 -2.52 -6.17 0.20
C PHE A 118 -3.42 -7.18 0.90
N LYS A 119 -2.89 -8.35 1.28
CA LYS A 119 -3.65 -9.36 2.02
C LYS A 119 -4.17 -8.86 3.37
N THR A 120 -3.47 -7.92 4.01
CA THR A 120 -3.85 -7.40 5.33
C THR A 120 -5.00 -6.39 5.23
N VAL A 121 -5.13 -5.70 4.10
CA VAL A 121 -6.07 -4.57 3.95
C VAL A 121 -7.29 -4.91 3.12
N LEU A 122 -7.22 -5.89 2.20
CA LEU A 122 -8.37 -6.44 1.49
C LEU A 122 -9.12 -7.43 2.39
#